data_AF-A0A063BK19-F1
#
_entry.id   AF-A0A063BK19-F1
#
_cell.length_a   1.000
_cell.length_b   1.000
_cell.length_c   1.000
_cell.angle_alpha   90.00
_cell.angle_beta   90.00
_cell.angle_gamma   90.00
#
_symmetry.space_group_name_H-M   'P 1'
#
loop_
_entity.id
_entity.type
_entity.pdbx_description
1 polymer ?
#
loop_
_entity_poly.entity_id
_entity_poly.type
_entity_poly.pdbx_seq_one_letter_code
_entity_poly.pdbx_strand_id
1 'polypeptide(L)' 'MLNFDFYNPTRIVFGKETIGRLADLVPATARVLILYGGESARKNGTLEVSHRVLEASL' A
#
# COMPACT_ATOMS: atom_id res chain seq x y z
N MET A 1 -35.16 -5.24 -7.84
CA MET A 1 -33.84 -5.63 -7.32
C MET A 1 -33.96 -7.04 -6.77
N LEU A 2 -32.97 -7.91 -7.00
CA LEU A 2 -32.93 -9.26 -6.43
C LEU A 2 -32.19 -9.26 -5.10
N ASN A 3 -32.43 -10.28 -4.27
CA ASN A 3 -31.67 -10.47 -3.04
C ASN A 3 -30.22 -10.84 -3.39
N PHE A 4 -29.27 -10.22 -2.70
CA PHE A 4 -27.85 -10.55 -2.80
C PHE A 4 -27.19 -10.50 -1.43
N ASP A 5 -26.12 -11.24 -1.29
CA ASP A 5 -25.15 -11.14 -0.20
C ASP A 5 -23.83 -10.64 -0.81
N PHE A 6 -23.21 -9.65 -0.17
CA PHE A 6 -22.00 -8.99 -0.68
C PHE A 6 -20.95 -8.93 0.42
N TYR A 7 -19.77 -9.47 0.12
CA TYR A 7 -18.62 -9.45 1.02
C TYR A 7 -17.40 -8.85 0.33
N ASN A 8 -16.86 -7.77 0.91
CA ASN A 8 -15.59 -7.17 0.52
C ASN A 8 -14.75 -6.88 1.77
N PRO A 9 -13.80 -7.75 2.14
CA PRO A 9 -12.97 -7.57 3.32
C PRO A 9 -11.81 -6.59 3.11
N THR A 10 -11.62 -6.09 1.90
CA THR A 10 -10.46 -5.26 1.57
C THR A 10 -10.55 -3.94 2.33
N ARG A 11 -9.55 -3.66 3.18
CA ARG A 11 -9.43 -2.37 3.84
C ARG A 11 -8.97 -1.31 2.84
N ILE A 12 -9.82 -0.33 2.55
CA ILE A 12 -9.49 0.80 1.70
C ILE A 12 -8.90 1.92 2.55
N VAL A 13 -7.69 2.36 2.23
CA VAL A 13 -7.09 3.57 2.77
C VAL A 13 -7.07 4.61 1.65
N PHE A 14 -7.84 5.69 1.81
CA PHE A 14 -8.07 6.67 0.75
C PHE A 14 -7.79 8.09 1.24
N GLY A 15 -7.24 8.92 0.35
CA GLY A 15 -6.88 10.31 0.64
C GLY A 15 -5.46 10.65 0.18
N LYS A 16 -5.16 11.96 0.12
CA LYS A 16 -3.79 12.44 -0.12
C LYS A 16 -2.88 12.01 1.04
N GLU A 17 -1.60 11.78 0.75
CA GLU A 17 -0.56 11.49 1.76
C GLU A 17 -0.79 10.22 2.60
N THR A 18 -1.66 9.31 2.15
CA THR A 18 -2.02 8.10 2.91
C THR A 18 -1.02 6.96 2.84
N ILE A 19 -0.03 7.04 1.94
CA ILE A 19 0.99 6.00 1.77
C ILE A 19 1.80 5.73 3.05
N GLY A 20 1.94 6.72 3.93
CA GLY A 20 2.59 6.57 5.24
C GLY A 20 1.91 5.53 6.15
N ARG A 21 0.62 5.25 5.94
CA ARG A 21 -0.11 4.21 6.70
C ARG A 21 0.39 2.80 6.45
N LEU A 22 1.20 2.56 5.40
CA LEU A 22 1.80 1.25 5.15
C LEU A 22 2.65 0.76 6.34
N ALA A 23 3.31 1.67 7.08
CA ALA A 23 4.08 1.33 8.28
C ALA A 23 3.22 0.67 9.38
N ASP A 24 1.97 1.10 9.53
CA ASP A 24 1.04 0.52 10.52
C ASP A 24 0.36 -0.77 10.03
N LEU A 25 0.26 -0.91 8.70
CA LEU A 25 -0.59 -1.93 8.05
C LEU A 25 0.19 -3.17 7.60
N VAL A 26 1.50 -3.02 7.41
CA VAL A 26 2.41 -4.12 7.11
C VAL A 26 3.07 -4.56 8.42
N PRO A 27 3.09 -5.87 8.75
CA PRO A 27 3.78 -6.35 9.94
C PRO A 27 5.26 -5.93 9.93
N ALA A 28 5.76 -5.39 11.04
CA ALA A 28 7.15 -4.89 11.14
C ALA A 28 8.21 -5.97 10.85
N THR A 29 7.89 -7.25 11.07
CA THR A 29 8.79 -8.38 10.81
C THR A 29 8.68 -8.93 9.39
N ALA A 30 7.84 -8.34 8.53
CA ALA A 30 7.63 -8.85 7.17
C ALA A 30 8.82 -8.54 6.27
N ARG A 31 9.28 -9.54 5.52
CA ARG A 31 10.17 -9.32 4.38
C ARG A 31 9.32 -8.98 3.16
N VAL A 32 9.31 -7.70 2.77
CA VAL A 32 8.43 -7.19 1.72
C VAL A 32 9.11 -7.24 0.35
N LEU A 33 8.38 -7.73 -0.66
CA LEU A 33 8.73 -7.60 -2.08
C LEU A 33 7.77 -6.60 -2.74
N ILE A 34 8.29 -5.49 -3.24
CA ILE A 34 7.50 -4.50 -3.98
C ILE A 34 7.55 -4.86 -5.47
N LEU A 35 6.39 -5.22 -6.02
CA LEU A 35 6.21 -5.44 -7.45
C LEU A 35 5.65 -4.19 -8.11
N TYR A 36 6.29 -3.73 -9.19
CA TYR A 36 5.82 -2.62 -10.00
C TYR A 36 6.07 -2.92 -11.49
N GLY A 37 5.35 -2.22 -12.37
CA GLY A 37 5.44 -2.41 -13.82
C GLY A 37 6.64 -1.69 -14.44
N GLY A 38 6.37 -0.89 -15.47
CA GLY A 38 7.39 -0.01 -16.07
C GLY A 38 7.88 1.09 -15.13
N GLU A 39 8.42 2.17 -15.67
CA GLU A 39 9.13 3.17 -14.86
C GLU A 39 8.24 4.21 -14.15
N SER A 40 6.92 4.22 -14.36
CA SER A 40 6.06 5.31 -13.89
C SER A 40 6.07 5.49 -12.37
N ALA A 41 6.00 4.39 -11.61
CA ALA A 41 6.04 4.42 -10.15
C ALA A 41 7.35 5.02 -9.61
N ARG A 42 8.46 4.81 -10.31
CA ARG A 42 9.78 5.39 -10.00
C ARG A 42 9.86 6.87 -10.41
N LYS A 43 9.47 7.19 -11.65
CA LYS A 43 9.50 8.57 -12.17
C LYS A 43 8.67 9.54 -11.35
N ASN A 44 7.55 9.05 -10.81
CA ASN A 44 6.63 9.87 -10.02
C ASN A 44 6.96 9.86 -8.51
N GLY A 45 8.03 9.18 -8.08
CA GLY A 45 8.43 9.12 -6.67
C GLY A 45 7.60 8.18 -5.79
N THR A 46 6.57 7.50 -6.35
CA THR A 46 5.70 6.59 -5.60
C THR A 46 6.49 5.41 -5.03
N LEU A 47 7.41 4.86 -5.82
CA LEU A 47 8.25 3.74 -5.41
C LEU A 47 9.18 4.18 -4.27
N GLU A 48 9.83 5.34 -4.41
CA GLU A 48 10.74 5.90 -3.42
C GLU A 48 10.06 6.16 -2.07
N VAL A 49 8.84 6.72 -2.09
CA VAL A 49 8.07 6.92 -0.86
C VAL A 49 7.64 5.58 -0.25
N SER A 50 7.25 4.59 -1.07
CA SER A 50 6.90 3.25 -0.58
C SER A 50 8.07 2.59 0.15
N HIS A 51 9.27 2.64 -0.43
CA HIS A 51 10.49 2.14 0.20
C HIS A 51 10.76 2.83 1.53
N ARG A 52 10.74 4.18 1.55
CA ARG A 52 11.04 4.95 2.77
C ARG A 52 10.11 4.62 3.92
N VAL A 53 8.80 4.49 3.66
CA VAL A 53 7.81 4.20 4.70
C VAL A 53 8.04 2.81 5.29
N LEU A 54 8.39 1.83 4.46
CA LEU A 54 8.61 0.45 4.91
C LEU A 54 9.97 0.26 5.58
N GLU A 55 11.00 1.03 5.19
CA GLU A 55 12.33 1.01 5.83
C GLU A 55 12.33 1.70 7.20
N ALA A 56 11.59 2.79 7.37
CA ALA A 56 11.50 3.53 8.64
C ALA A 56 10.74 2.79 9.75
N SER A 57 10.18 1.62 9.44
CA SER A 57 9.45 0.75 10.38
C SER A 57 10.35 -0.30 11.04
N LEU A 58 11.65 -0.29 10.75
CA LEU A 58 12.72 -1.07 11.40
C LEU A 58 13.47 -0.22 12.44
#